data_AF-A0A958TJ56-F1
#
_entry.id   AF-A0A958TJ56-F1
#
_cell.length_a   1.000
_cell.length_b   1.000
_cell.length_c   1.000
_cell.angle_alpha   90.00
_cell.angle_beta   90.00
_cell.angle_gamma   90.00
#
_symmetry.space_group_name_H-M   'P 1'
#
loop_
_entity.id
_entity.type
_entity.pdbx_description
1 polymer ?
#
loop_
_entity_poly.entity_id
_entity_poly.type
_entity_poly.pdbx_seq_one_letter_code
_entity_poly.pdbx_strand_id
1 'polypeptide(L)' 'AFYCIAELPIKNADHFAQWLLEKFDVNGETVMVAPAAGFYSSSNVGLNQIRIAYVLNENSLIKAVHILKEALKVYKD' A
#
# COMPACT_ATOMS: atom_id res chain seq x y z
N ALA A 1 -6.33 -13.96 10.01
CA ALA A 1 -5.95 -12.75 9.26
C ALA A 1 -6.09 -11.56 10.18
N PHE A 2 -5.02 -10.80 10.38
CA PHE A 2 -5.03 -9.56 11.14
C PHE A 2 -4.96 -8.40 10.14
N TYR A 3 -5.55 -7.26 10.47
CA TYR A 3 -5.54 -6.08 9.60
C TYR A 3 -4.97 -4.89 10.34
N CYS A 4 -4.18 -4.08 9.64
CA CYS A 4 -3.74 -2.77 10.10
C CYS A 4 -4.13 -1.72 9.06
N ILE A 5 -4.54 -0.54 9.52
CA ILE A 5 -4.66 0.65 8.67
C ILE A 5 -3.43 1.51 8.94
N ALA A 6 -2.73 1.87 7.88
CA ALA A 6 -1.55 2.72 7.93
C ALA A 6 -1.79 3.97 7.08
N GLU A 7 -1.46 5.12 7.64
CA GLU A 7 -1.39 6.37 6.89
C GLU A 7 -0.01 6.50 6.24
N LEU A 8 0.00 6.82 4.95
CA LEU A 8 1.20 6.93 4.14
C LEU A 8 1.46 8.40 3.76
N PRO A 9 2.73 8.79 3.55
CA PRO A 9 3.09 10.15 3.12
C PRO A 9 2.83 10.37 1.62
N ILE A 10 1.59 10.15 1.19
CA ILE A 10 1.12 10.25 -0.20
C ILE A 10 -0.21 11.00 -0.23
N LYS A 11 -0.60 11.55 -1.38
CA LYS A 11 -1.90 12.25 -1.49
C LYS A 11 -3.09 11.32 -1.73
N ASN A 12 -2.90 10.26 -2.50
CA ASN A 12 -3.98 9.36 -2.93
C ASN A 12 -3.50 7.90 -2.98
N ALA A 13 -4.10 7.06 -2.14
CA ALA A 13 -3.79 5.64 -1.99
C ALA A 13 -4.29 4.79 -3.15
N ASP A 14 -5.37 5.17 -3.84
CA ASP A 14 -5.86 4.48 -5.04
C ASP A 14 -4.85 4.62 -6.19
N HIS A 15 -4.38 5.83 -6.44
CA HIS A 15 -3.36 6.08 -7.46
C HIS A 15 -2.05 5.38 -7.12
N PHE A 16 -1.62 5.44 -5.85
CA PHE A 16 -0.43 4.73 -5.39
C PHE A 16 -0.55 3.20 -5.55
N ALA A 17 -1.71 2.62 -5.20
CA ALA A 17 -1.96 1.18 -5.36
C ALA A 17 -1.93 0.76 -6.83
N GLN A 18 -2.51 1.54 -7.74
CA GLN A 18 -2.42 1.31 -9.17
C GLN A 18 -0.96 1.40 -9.67
N TRP A 19 -0.26 2.46 -9.27
CA TRP A 19 1.14 2.68 -9.67
C TRP A 19 2.06 1.55 -9.21
N LEU A 20 1.88 1.04 -7.98
CA LEU A 20 2.61 -0.13 -7.48
C LEU A 20 2.49 -1.32 -8.43
N LEU A 21 1.30 -1.59 -8.99
CA LEU A 21 1.06 -2.75 -9.85
C LEU A 21 1.52 -2.54 -11.30
N GLU A 22 1.47 -1.30 -11.79
CA GLU A 22 1.74 -1.01 -13.20
C GLU A 22 3.16 -0.52 -13.50
N LYS A 23 3.82 0.12 -12.52
CA LYS A 23 5.01 0.95 -12.76
C LYS A 23 6.17 0.69 -11.81
N PHE A 24 5.97 -0.11 -10.77
CA PHE A 24 6.99 -0.32 -9.75
C PHE A 24 7.20 -1.79 -9.43
N ASP A 25 8.45 -2.19 -9.39
CA ASP A 25 8.88 -3.47 -8.86
C ASP A 25 10.23 -3.32 -8.17
N VAL A 26 10.53 -4.27 -7.28
CA VAL A 26 11.85 -4.50 -6.74
C VAL A 26 12.24 -5.92 -7.13
N ASN A 27 13.20 -6.04 -8.05
CA ASN A 27 13.68 -7.34 -8.57
C ASN A 27 12.56 -8.18 -9.22
N GLY A 28 11.65 -7.54 -9.95
CA GLY A 28 10.53 -8.21 -10.63
C GLY A 28 9.34 -8.53 -9.73
N GLU A 29 9.32 -8.06 -8.48
CA GLU A 29 8.21 -8.25 -7.55
C GLU A 29 7.61 -6.93 -7.07
N THR A 30 6.30 -6.94 -6.87
CA THR A 30 5.56 -5.79 -6.33
C THR A 30 4.60 -6.24 -5.22
N VAL A 31 3.91 -5.29 -4.60
CA VAL A 31 2.92 -5.52 -3.55
C VAL A 31 1.58 -4.89 -3.92
N MET A 32 0.50 -5.65 -3.72
CA MET A 32 -0.86 -5.14 -3.81
C MET A 32 -1.31 -4.67 -2.43
N VAL A 33 -1.83 -3.44 -2.35
CA VAL A 33 -2.41 -2.86 -1.13
C VAL A 33 -3.87 -2.50 -1.37
N ALA A 34 -4.68 -2.47 -0.31
CA ALA A 34 -6.08 -2.06 -0.40
C ALA A 34 -6.22 -0.59 0.09
N PRO A 35 -6.61 0.36 -0.77
CA PRO A 35 -6.89 1.74 -0.36
C PRO A 35 -7.99 1.80 0.70
N ALA A 36 -7.79 2.59 1.75
CA ALA A 36 -8.71 2.64 2.88
C ALA A 36 -9.96 3.51 2.61
N ALA A 37 -9.89 4.44 1.65
CA ALA A 37 -10.98 5.36 1.33
C ALA A 37 -12.31 4.63 1.05
N GLY A 38 -12.27 3.47 0.37
CA GLY A 38 -13.46 2.66 0.10
C GLY A 38 -14.12 2.01 1.33
N PHE A 39 -13.51 2.08 2.52
CA PHE A 39 -14.06 1.56 3.77
C PHE A 39 -14.83 2.61 4.58
N TYR A 40 -14.74 3.90 4.21
CA TYR A 40 -15.43 4.98 4.89
C TYR A 40 -16.68 5.39 4.11
N SER A 41 -17.78 5.66 4.82
CA SER A 41 -19.00 6.24 4.24
C SER A 41 -18.88 7.74 4.00
N SER A 42 -17.97 8.41 4.72
CA SER A 42 -17.71 9.84 4.60
C SER A 42 -16.74 10.13 3.47
N SER A 43 -17.10 11.08 2.61
CA SER A 43 -16.24 11.52 1.50
C SER A 43 -14.93 12.13 2.00
N ASN A 44 -13.86 11.96 1.23
CA ASN A 44 -12.52 12.51 1.47
C ASN A 44 -11.83 12.03 2.76
N VAL A 45 -12.27 10.92 3.37
CA VAL A 45 -11.60 10.28 4.50
C VAL A 45 -10.74 9.12 4.02
N GLY A 46 -9.56 8.94 4.62
CA GLY A 46 -8.69 7.80 4.33
C GLY A 46 -8.02 7.83 2.95
N LEU A 47 -7.97 8.99 2.30
CA LEU A 47 -7.38 9.16 0.96
C LEU A 47 -5.90 8.76 0.90
N ASN A 48 -5.16 8.93 1.99
CA ASN A 48 -3.75 8.58 2.11
C ASN A 48 -3.51 7.32 2.95
N GLN A 49 -4.57 6.56 3.23
CA GLN A 49 -4.52 5.39 4.09
C GLN A 49 -4.66 4.11 3.29
N ILE A 50 -3.95 3.07 3.70
CA ILE A 50 -4.06 1.72 3.15
C ILE A 50 -4.37 0.71 4.25
N ARG A 51 -5.03 -0.39 3.88
CA ARG A 51 -5.26 -1.55 4.73
C ARG A 51 -4.29 -2.67 4.34
N ILE A 52 -3.51 -3.13 5.31
CA ILE A 52 -2.56 -4.23 5.18
C ILE A 52 -3.15 -5.47 5.85
N ALA A 53 -3.19 -6.59 5.11
CA ALA A 53 -3.64 -7.88 5.62
C ALA A 53 -2.45 -8.80 5.91
N TYR A 54 -2.30 -9.21 7.17
CA TYR A 54 -1.27 -10.15 7.59
C TYR A 54 -1.77 -11.59 7.35
N VAL A 55 -1.66 -12.04 6.10
CA VAL A 55 -2.16 -13.35 5.62
C VAL A 55 -1.09 -14.22 4.98
N LEU A 56 0.14 -13.72 4.89
CA LEU A 56 1.29 -14.45 4.36
C LEU A 56 2.18 -14.94 5.51
N ASN A 57 3.14 -15.81 5.19
CA ASN A 57 4.20 -16.16 6.14
C ASN A 57 5.11 -14.95 6.43
N GLU A 58 5.90 -15.04 7.50
CA GLU A 58 6.76 -13.97 7.98
C GLU A 58 7.73 -13.42 6.91
N ASN A 59 8.41 -14.30 6.17
CA ASN A 59 9.38 -13.90 5.15
C ASN A 59 8.70 -13.11 4.02
N SER A 60 7.53 -13.54 3.57
CA SER A 60 6.75 -12.83 2.56
C SER A 60 6.27 -11.47 3.07
N LEU A 61 5.90 -11.35 4.34
CA LEU A 61 5.49 -10.08 4.95
C LEU A 61 6.67 -9.10 5.04
N ILE A 62 7.84 -9.55 5.49
CA ILE A 62 9.06 -8.73 5.54
C ILE A 62 9.39 -8.19 4.14
N LYS A 63 9.30 -9.05 3.12
CA LYS A 63 9.55 -8.68 1.73
C LYS A 63 8.53 -7.67 1.20
N ALA A 64 7.24 -7.88 1.45
CA ALA A 64 6.18 -6.96 1.04
C ALA A 64 6.35 -5.57 1.67
N VAL A 65 6.71 -5.51 2.95
CA VAL A 65 6.99 -4.22 3.64
C VAL A 65 8.26 -3.57 3.11
N HIS A 66 9.28 -4.34 2.72
CA HIS A 66 10.47 -3.80 2.07
C HIS A 66 10.15 -3.15 0.73
N ILE A 67 9.39 -3.84 -0.14
CA ILE A 67 8.92 -3.28 -1.43
C ILE A 67 8.15 -1.97 -1.19
N LEU A 68 7.21 -1.97 -0.23
CA LEU A 68 6.45 -0.78 0.12
C LEU A 68 7.35 0.37 0.60
N LYS A 69 8.37 0.09 1.41
CA LYS A 69 9.35 1.07 1.87
C LYS A 69 10.14 1.68 0.70
N GLU A 70 10.58 0.88 -0.26
CA GLU A 70 11.32 1.39 -1.43
C GLU A 70 10.41 2.19 -2.37
N ALA A 71 9.17 1.74 -2.58
CA ALA A 71 8.15 2.47 -3.35
C ALA A 71 7.94 3.89 -2.81
N LEU A 72 7.76 4.03 -1.49
CA LEU A 72 7.53 5.31 -0.83
C LEU A 72 8.69 6.30 -0.94
N LYS A 73 9.91 5.84 -1.24
CA LYS A 73 11.05 6.75 -1.46
C LYS A 73 11.03 7.43 -2.81
N VAL A 74 10.46 6.77 -3.82
CA VAL A 74 10.56 7.20 -5.23
C VAL A 74 9.23 7.70 -5.80
N TYR A 75 8.12 7.32 -5.18
CA TYR A 75 6.80 7.83 -5.53
C TYR A 75 6.70 9.33 -5.19
N LYS A 76 6.25 10.14 -6.15
CA LYS A 76 6.36 11.61 -6.08
C LYS A 76 5.06 12.34 -5.79
N ASP A 77 3.94 11.62 -5.66
CA ASP A 77 2.59 12.21 -5.65
C ASP A 77 1.87 12.21 -4.29
#